data_AF-A0A0Q7X6B0-F1
#
_entry.id   AF-A0A0Q7X6B0-F1
#
_cell.length_a   1.000
_cell.length_b   1.000
_cell.length_c   1.000
_cell.angle_alpha   90.00
_cell.angle_beta   90.00
_cell.angle_gamma   90.00
#
_symmetry.space_group_name_H-M   'P 1'
#
loop_
_entity.id
_entity.type
_entity.pdbx_description
1 polymer ?
#
loop_
_entity_poly.entity_id
_entity_poly.type
_entity_poly.pdbx_seq_one_letter_code
_entity_poly.pdbx_strand_id
1 'polypeptide(L)'
;MFPKITNRICGMTIPPKTEAKIDLSHSNYLERRALEMALSRAASDAERAAIERLLALRDKLQVEREAHDQLMLARRHARGEFFSDAKVKAINAMGQSRKEMDKTVNDYYAKQDGAMGVLKAHGLSHFGAVMVSQRGNISAFPADVVDDVRQMRKLEEAFADEWVATIGDPAYNAKLMERRREAARMFRTASTPMWLVAQPACPLQRDMDAGTLGRAWSKLESISEEAGLPSLSKYVGIDGQAAEDGTPAAEVLAAVDGLLAAIGQSTKKLPARKATLAALEEVRAILQWADQHQARVYFDVEF
;
A
#
# COMPACT_ATOMS: atom_id res chain seq x y z
N MET A 1 -74.07 12.43 -3.76
CA MET A 1 -73.41 12.57 -5.07
C MET A 1 -72.06 13.21 -4.79
N PHE A 2 -71.02 12.41 -4.55
CA PHE A 2 -69.66 12.88 -4.26
C PHE A 2 -68.76 12.53 -5.45
N PRO A 3 -67.92 13.46 -5.94
CA PRO A 3 -67.07 13.18 -7.09
C PRO A 3 -65.90 12.29 -6.68
N LYS A 4 -65.70 11.19 -7.43
CA LYS A 4 -64.52 10.33 -7.33
C LYS A 4 -63.29 11.10 -7.80
N ILE A 5 -62.38 11.42 -6.88
CA ILE A 5 -61.02 11.85 -7.21
C ILE A 5 -60.22 10.59 -7.55
N THR A 6 -59.99 10.36 -8.83
CA THR A 6 -59.02 9.35 -9.30
C THR A 6 -57.61 9.90 -9.11
N ASN A 7 -56.91 9.42 -8.09
CA ASN A 7 -55.46 9.62 -7.94
C ASN A 7 -54.73 8.91 -9.09
N ARG A 8 -54.41 9.66 -10.14
CA ARG A 8 -53.36 9.28 -11.10
C ARG A 8 -52.02 9.46 -10.38
N ILE A 9 -51.51 8.38 -9.79
CA ILE A 9 -50.09 8.28 -9.44
C ILE A 9 -49.36 8.13 -10.78
N CYS A 10 -48.99 9.25 -11.38
CA CYS A 10 -47.95 9.27 -12.41
C CYS A 10 -46.65 8.88 -11.72
N GLY A 11 -46.33 7.58 -11.77
CA GLY A 11 -45.00 7.08 -11.46
C GLY A 11 -44.01 7.73 -12.41
N MET A 12 -43.42 8.84 -12.00
CA MET A 12 -42.19 9.33 -12.60
C MET A 12 -41.10 8.31 -12.28
N THR A 13 -40.93 7.33 -13.17
CA THR A 13 -39.69 6.55 -13.24
C THR A 13 -38.59 7.54 -13.59
N ILE A 14 -37.86 8.00 -12.57
CA ILE A 14 -36.62 8.76 -12.77
C ILE A 14 -35.74 7.87 -13.66
N PRO A 15 -35.28 8.36 -14.83
CA PRO A 15 -34.42 7.56 -15.69
C PRO A 15 -33.19 7.12 -14.90
N PRO A 16 -32.74 5.86 -15.07
CA PRO A 16 -31.57 5.37 -14.36
C PRO A 16 -30.41 6.34 -14.63
N LYS A 17 -29.84 6.88 -13.56
CA LYS A 17 -28.72 7.82 -13.67
C LYS A 17 -27.51 7.05 -14.20
N THR A 18 -27.10 7.35 -15.43
CA THR A 18 -25.93 6.74 -16.07
C THR A 18 -24.72 7.65 -15.90
N GLU A 19 -23.57 7.08 -15.54
CA GLU A 19 -22.30 7.79 -15.47
C GLU A 19 -21.45 7.47 -16.70
N ALA A 20 -20.76 8.47 -17.27
CA ALA A 20 -19.78 8.24 -18.32
C ALA A 20 -18.65 7.32 -17.84
N LYS A 21 -18.09 6.52 -18.74
CA LYS A 21 -17.02 5.55 -18.40
C LYS A 21 -15.69 6.27 -18.10
N ILE A 22 -15.05 5.92 -16.99
CA ILE A 22 -13.65 6.27 -16.72
C ILE A 22 -12.76 5.39 -17.60
N ASP A 23 -11.83 6.01 -18.32
CA ASP A 23 -10.89 5.30 -19.20
C ASP A 23 -9.74 4.71 -18.38
N LEU A 24 -9.75 3.38 -18.25
CA LEU A 24 -8.73 2.59 -17.55
C LEU A 24 -7.83 1.80 -18.51
N SER A 25 -7.90 2.08 -19.83
CA SER A 25 -7.19 1.32 -20.85
C SER A 25 -5.66 1.33 -20.70
N HIS A 26 -5.12 2.29 -19.94
CA HIS A 26 -3.68 2.46 -19.73
C HIS A 26 -3.19 2.13 -18.31
N SER A 27 -4.08 1.77 -17.37
CA SER A 27 -3.72 1.64 -15.94
C SER A 27 -2.54 0.69 -15.67
N ASN A 28 -2.41 -0.38 -16.45
CA ASN A 28 -1.35 -1.39 -16.33
C ASN A 28 -0.53 -1.56 -17.63
N TYR A 29 -0.44 -0.49 -18.43
CA TYR A 29 0.26 -0.52 -19.72
C TYR A 29 1.77 -0.71 -19.54
N LEU A 30 2.40 0.05 -18.63
CA LEU A 30 3.85 -0.03 -18.41
C LEU A 30 4.29 -1.39 -17.87
N GLU A 31 3.51 -2.01 -17.00
CA GLU A 31 3.72 -3.38 -16.50
C GLU A 31 3.75 -4.39 -17.66
N ARG A 32 2.75 -4.34 -18.56
CA ARG A 32 2.70 -5.18 -19.75
C ARG A 32 3.90 -4.97 -20.65
N ARG A 33 4.24 -3.71 -20.94
CA ARG A 33 5.38 -3.37 -21.83
C ARG A 33 6.71 -3.79 -21.24
N ALA A 34 6.88 -3.71 -19.91
CA ALA A 34 8.07 -4.20 -19.23
C ALA A 34 8.22 -5.72 -19.40
N LEU A 35 7.15 -6.49 -19.19
CA LEU A 35 7.17 -7.95 -19.38
C LEU A 35 7.42 -8.36 -20.83
N GLU A 36 6.76 -7.73 -21.80
CA GLU A 36 6.97 -8.01 -23.23
C GLU A 36 8.42 -7.71 -23.65
N MET A 37 8.99 -6.61 -23.16
CA MET A 37 10.37 -6.26 -23.43
C MET A 37 11.35 -7.22 -22.73
N ALA A 38 11.11 -7.56 -21.47
CA ALA A 38 11.90 -8.54 -20.75
C ALA A 38 11.90 -9.89 -21.50
N LEU A 39 10.74 -10.35 -21.96
CA LEU A 39 10.61 -11.60 -22.72
C LEU A 39 11.45 -11.57 -24.01
N SER A 40 11.40 -10.47 -24.75
CA SER A 40 12.20 -10.30 -25.98
C SER A 40 13.72 -10.29 -25.75
N ARG A 41 14.15 -10.05 -24.51
CA ARG A 41 15.54 -9.94 -24.08
C ARG A 41 15.99 -11.13 -23.22
N ALA A 42 15.16 -12.16 -23.10
CA ALA A 42 15.46 -13.33 -22.30
C ALA A 42 16.75 -14.01 -22.81
N ALA A 43 17.75 -14.15 -21.93
CA ALA A 43 19.05 -14.72 -22.29
C ALA A 43 19.09 -16.26 -22.23
N SER A 44 18.07 -16.90 -21.66
CA SER A 44 17.97 -18.36 -21.53
C SER A 44 16.52 -18.84 -21.57
N ASP A 45 16.32 -20.14 -21.80
CA ASP A 45 14.98 -20.76 -21.77
C ASP A 45 14.37 -20.72 -20.36
N ALA A 46 15.20 -20.85 -19.32
CA ALA A 46 14.75 -20.73 -17.93
C ALA A 46 14.24 -19.30 -17.64
N GLU A 47 14.98 -18.28 -18.10
CA GLU A 47 14.58 -16.88 -17.96
C GLU A 47 13.29 -16.59 -18.75
N ARG A 48 13.20 -17.10 -19.98
CA ARG A 48 11.99 -17.00 -20.81
C ARG A 48 10.78 -17.60 -20.11
N ALA A 49 10.89 -18.84 -19.61
CA ALA A 49 9.81 -19.54 -18.92
C ALA A 49 9.34 -18.80 -17.65
N ALA A 50 10.28 -18.22 -16.90
CA ALA A 50 9.93 -17.42 -15.72
C ALA A 50 9.15 -16.14 -16.09
N ILE A 51 9.54 -15.46 -17.17
CA ILE A 51 8.83 -14.26 -17.65
C ILE A 51 7.46 -14.61 -18.24
N GLU A 52 7.34 -15.72 -18.96
CA GLU A 52 6.06 -16.24 -19.45
C GLU A 52 5.11 -16.58 -18.29
N ARG A 53 5.63 -17.13 -17.18
CA ARG A 53 4.85 -17.33 -15.96
C ARG A 53 4.34 -16.00 -15.40
N LEU A 54 5.17 -14.95 -15.35
CA LEU A 54 4.73 -13.62 -14.92
C LEU A 54 3.65 -13.04 -15.84
N LEU A 55 3.78 -13.20 -17.16
CA LEU A 55 2.73 -12.78 -18.11
C LEU A 55 1.41 -13.51 -17.85
N ALA A 56 1.45 -14.82 -17.63
CA ALA A 56 0.25 -15.60 -17.32
C ALA A 56 -0.39 -15.20 -15.97
N LEU A 57 0.41 -14.89 -14.96
CA LEU A 57 -0.07 -14.37 -13.67
C LEU A 57 -0.70 -12.98 -13.84
N ARG A 58 -0.07 -12.11 -14.63
CA ARG A 58 -0.59 -10.79 -14.95
C ARG A 58 -1.96 -10.89 -15.63
N ASP A 59 -2.12 -11.77 -16.60
CA ASP A 59 -3.39 -11.90 -17.33
C ASP A 59 -4.52 -12.35 -16.41
N LYS A 60 -4.24 -13.25 -15.46
CA LYS A 60 -5.19 -13.61 -14.39
C LYS A 60 -5.51 -12.41 -13.50
N LEU A 61 -4.49 -11.69 -13.05
CA LEU A 61 -4.67 -10.50 -12.20
C LEU A 61 -5.47 -9.40 -12.91
N GLN A 62 -5.32 -9.25 -14.22
CA GLN A 62 -6.07 -8.27 -15.01
C GLN A 62 -7.58 -8.56 -15.02
N VAL A 63 -7.99 -9.84 -15.05
CA VAL A 63 -9.40 -10.23 -14.91
C VAL A 63 -9.95 -9.83 -13.53
N GLU A 64 -9.18 -10.09 -12.47
CA GLU A 64 -9.57 -9.71 -11.09
C GLU A 64 -9.65 -8.19 -10.92
N ARG A 65 -8.70 -7.43 -11.47
CA ARG A 65 -8.70 -5.96 -11.47
C ARG A 65 -9.97 -5.40 -12.14
N GLU A 66 -10.33 -5.93 -13.31
CA GLU A 66 -11.52 -5.50 -14.04
C GLU A 66 -12.81 -5.82 -13.27
N ALA A 67 -12.91 -7.01 -12.68
CA ALA A 67 -14.04 -7.40 -11.86
C ALA A 67 -14.18 -6.50 -10.62
N HIS A 68 -13.05 -6.23 -9.94
CA HIS A 68 -13.00 -5.34 -8.79
C HIS A 68 -13.42 -3.92 -9.15
N ASP A 69 -12.95 -3.37 -10.28
CA ASP A 69 -13.33 -2.02 -10.73
C ASP A 69 -14.85 -1.91 -11.01
N GLN A 70 -15.44 -2.94 -11.63
CA GLN A 70 -16.90 -3.00 -11.82
C GLN A 70 -17.65 -3.09 -10.49
N LEU A 71 -17.14 -3.89 -9.54
CA LEU A 71 -17.72 -4.01 -8.20
C LEU A 71 -17.68 -2.67 -7.44
N MET A 72 -16.53 -1.99 -7.44
CA MET A 72 -16.38 -0.69 -6.78
C MET A 72 -17.30 0.38 -7.38
N LEU A 73 -17.45 0.38 -8.70
CA LEU A 73 -18.41 1.25 -9.39
C LEU A 73 -19.85 0.95 -8.95
N ALA A 74 -20.25 -0.32 -8.92
CA ALA A 74 -21.59 -0.73 -8.53
C ALA A 74 -21.90 -0.39 -7.06
N ARG A 75 -20.95 -0.61 -6.13
CA ARG A 75 -21.07 -0.25 -4.71
C ARG A 75 -21.23 1.27 -4.54
N ARG A 76 -20.45 2.05 -5.28
CA ARG A 76 -20.55 3.51 -5.28
C ARG A 76 -21.92 3.99 -5.79
N HIS A 77 -22.39 3.44 -6.91
CA HIS A 77 -23.72 3.75 -7.44
C HIS A 77 -24.85 3.33 -6.49
N ALA A 78 -24.70 2.21 -5.77
CA ALA A 78 -25.66 1.76 -4.76
C ALA A 78 -25.77 2.73 -3.57
N ARG A 79 -24.70 3.47 -3.25
CA ARG A 79 -24.73 4.58 -2.27
C ARG A 79 -25.32 5.88 -2.84
N GLY A 80 -25.73 5.90 -4.11
CA GLY A 80 -26.22 7.10 -4.79
C GLY A 80 -25.11 8.06 -5.23
N GLU A 81 -23.85 7.64 -5.15
CA GLU A 81 -22.68 8.43 -5.51
C GLU A 81 -22.38 8.27 -7.01
N PHE A 82 -22.63 9.31 -7.80
CA PHE A 82 -22.33 9.34 -9.23
C PHE A 82 -21.43 10.53 -9.56
N PHE A 83 -20.42 10.32 -10.39
CA PHE A 83 -19.64 11.44 -10.91
C PHE A 83 -20.43 12.18 -12.00
N SER A 84 -20.22 13.49 -12.10
CA SER A 84 -20.72 14.28 -13.22
C SER A 84 -19.88 14.02 -14.47
N ASP A 85 -20.44 14.24 -15.65
CA ASP A 85 -19.70 14.11 -16.92
C ASP A 85 -18.44 14.99 -16.95
N ALA A 86 -18.53 16.19 -16.38
CA ALA A 86 -17.38 17.08 -16.23
C ALA A 86 -16.28 16.46 -15.35
N LYS A 87 -16.65 15.78 -14.26
CA LYS A 87 -15.70 15.09 -13.38
C LYS A 87 -15.07 13.88 -14.07
N VAL A 88 -15.87 13.06 -14.78
CA VAL A 88 -15.33 11.93 -15.55
C VAL A 88 -14.38 12.43 -16.66
N LYS A 89 -14.75 13.48 -17.38
CA LYS A 89 -13.89 14.10 -18.39
C LYS A 89 -12.57 14.60 -17.79
N ALA A 90 -12.62 15.24 -16.62
CA ALA A 90 -11.42 15.70 -15.92
C ALA A 90 -10.54 14.52 -15.48
N ILE A 91 -11.12 13.44 -14.93
CA ILE A 91 -10.38 12.22 -14.57
C ILE A 91 -9.67 11.64 -15.80
N ASN A 92 -10.38 11.47 -16.91
CA ASN A 92 -9.80 10.92 -18.14
C ASN A 92 -8.71 11.84 -18.72
N ALA A 93 -8.82 13.16 -18.55
CA ALA A 93 -7.81 14.12 -18.99
C ALA A 93 -6.56 14.17 -18.09
N MET A 94 -6.66 13.75 -16.83
CA MET A 94 -5.51 13.64 -15.90
C MET A 94 -4.70 12.35 -16.12
N GLY A 95 -5.26 11.37 -16.83
CA GLY A 95 -4.54 10.15 -17.18
C GLY A 95 -3.34 10.43 -18.09
N GLN A 96 -2.25 9.68 -17.91
CA GLN A 96 -1.11 9.77 -18.82
C GLN A 96 -1.51 9.31 -20.23
N SER A 97 -1.03 10.02 -21.24
CA SER A 97 -1.23 9.62 -22.62
C SER A 97 -0.37 8.41 -22.98
N ARG A 98 -0.83 7.60 -23.93
CA ARG A 98 -0.03 6.48 -24.47
C ARG A 98 1.34 6.93 -24.97
N LYS A 99 1.41 8.11 -25.59
CA LYS A 99 2.67 8.69 -26.10
C LYS A 99 3.68 8.94 -24.96
N GLU A 100 3.23 9.44 -23.82
CA GLU A 100 4.09 9.65 -22.64
C GLU A 100 4.54 8.32 -22.04
N MET A 101 3.65 7.34 -21.96
CA MET A 101 4.02 6.00 -21.48
C MET A 101 5.02 5.31 -22.42
N ASP A 102 4.85 5.40 -23.73
CA ASP A 102 5.80 4.88 -24.72
C ASP A 102 7.15 5.58 -24.62
N LYS A 103 7.16 6.87 -24.31
CA LYS A 103 8.41 7.59 -23.99
C LYS A 103 9.06 6.97 -22.76
N THR A 104 8.34 6.70 -21.67
CA THR A 104 8.87 6.00 -20.50
C THR A 104 9.45 4.62 -20.86
N VAL A 105 8.76 3.85 -21.71
CA VAL A 105 9.26 2.55 -22.18
C VAL A 105 10.62 2.72 -22.89
N ASN A 106 10.74 3.69 -23.80
CA ASN A 106 11.97 3.91 -24.55
C ASN A 106 13.09 4.53 -23.71
N ASP A 107 12.74 5.47 -22.84
CA ASP A 107 13.73 6.23 -22.07
C ASP A 107 14.22 5.48 -20.84
N TYR A 108 13.42 4.57 -20.30
CA TYR A 108 13.69 3.89 -19.04
C TYR A 108 13.88 2.39 -19.22
N TYR A 109 12.93 1.67 -19.82
CA TYR A 109 13.02 0.20 -19.96
C TYR A 109 13.99 -0.21 -21.07
N ALA A 110 13.92 0.43 -22.24
CA ALA A 110 14.72 0.02 -23.38
C ALA A 110 16.23 0.16 -23.16
N LYS A 111 16.64 1.05 -22.24
CA LYS A 111 18.04 1.30 -21.87
C LYS A 111 18.59 0.34 -20.81
N GLN A 112 17.76 -0.55 -20.25
CA GLN A 112 18.24 -1.54 -19.28
C GLN A 112 18.92 -2.72 -19.95
N ASP A 113 19.90 -3.31 -19.26
CA ASP A 113 20.61 -4.49 -19.75
C ASP A 113 19.80 -5.78 -19.52
N GLY A 114 19.57 -6.53 -20.59
CA GLY A 114 18.89 -7.83 -20.56
C GLY A 114 17.44 -7.79 -20.04
N ALA A 115 16.85 -8.96 -19.81
CA ALA A 115 15.50 -9.06 -19.26
C ALA A 115 15.44 -8.63 -17.79
N MET A 116 16.39 -9.09 -16.97
CA MET A 116 16.44 -8.80 -15.54
C MET A 116 16.57 -7.30 -15.26
N GLY A 117 17.34 -6.55 -16.05
CA GLY A 117 17.45 -5.10 -15.90
C GLY A 117 16.08 -4.41 -16.08
N VAL A 118 15.30 -4.84 -17.07
CA VAL A 118 13.94 -4.33 -17.31
C VAL A 118 13.02 -4.65 -16.12
N LEU A 119 13.02 -5.90 -15.65
CA LEU A 119 12.19 -6.31 -14.51
C LEU A 119 12.53 -5.53 -13.23
N LYS A 120 13.83 -5.35 -12.94
CA LYS A 120 14.30 -4.56 -11.79
C LYS A 120 13.89 -3.10 -11.89
N ALA A 121 14.00 -2.49 -13.07
CA ALA A 121 13.61 -1.11 -13.29
C ALA A 121 12.11 -0.88 -13.06
N HIS A 122 11.25 -1.74 -13.62
CA HIS A 122 9.82 -1.67 -13.39
C HIS A 122 9.49 -1.88 -11.90
N GLY A 123 10.00 -2.94 -11.29
CA GLY A 123 9.70 -3.28 -9.90
C GLY A 123 10.11 -2.19 -8.90
N LEU A 124 11.29 -1.57 -9.05
CA LEU A 124 11.70 -0.44 -8.20
C LEU A 124 10.79 0.79 -8.37
N SER A 125 10.35 1.08 -9.60
CA SER A 125 9.49 2.24 -9.87
C SER A 125 8.06 2.05 -9.38
N HIS A 126 7.53 0.83 -9.48
CA HIS A 126 6.13 0.54 -9.24
C HIS A 126 5.92 -0.04 -7.83
N PHE A 127 6.49 -1.21 -7.53
CA PHE A 127 6.33 -1.89 -6.23
C PHE A 127 7.02 -1.16 -5.08
N GLY A 128 7.99 -0.30 -5.37
CA GLY A 128 8.67 0.54 -4.39
C GLY A 128 7.74 1.57 -3.73
N ALA A 129 6.88 2.22 -4.51
CA ALA A 129 6.11 3.38 -4.05
C ALA A 129 4.59 3.20 -4.17
N VAL A 130 4.11 2.62 -5.28
CA VAL A 130 2.67 2.55 -5.58
C VAL A 130 1.95 1.63 -4.60
N MET A 131 2.52 0.46 -4.31
CA MET A 131 1.93 -0.49 -3.36
C MET A 131 1.79 0.11 -1.96
N VAL A 132 2.83 0.81 -1.49
CA VAL A 132 2.82 1.45 -0.17
C VAL A 132 1.79 2.58 -0.11
N SER A 133 1.69 3.38 -1.17
CA SER A 133 0.66 4.42 -1.29
C SER A 133 -0.75 3.83 -1.27
N GLN A 134 -0.96 2.75 -2.00
CA GLN A 134 -2.25 2.08 -2.12
C GLN A 134 -2.71 1.50 -0.78
N ARG A 135 -1.81 0.89 -0.01
CA ARG A 135 -2.05 0.42 1.35
C ARG A 135 -2.39 1.55 2.32
N GLY A 136 -1.56 2.61 2.33
CA GLY A 136 -1.80 3.77 3.19
C GLY A 136 -3.18 4.43 2.99
N ASN A 137 -3.83 4.19 1.86
CA ASN A 137 -5.16 4.72 1.52
C ASN A 137 -6.33 3.77 1.84
N ILE A 138 -6.11 2.53 2.28
CA ILE A 138 -7.22 1.58 2.52
C ILE A 138 -8.16 2.10 3.61
N SER A 139 -7.62 2.71 4.66
CA SER A 139 -8.41 3.35 5.72
C SER A 139 -9.32 4.49 5.26
N ALA A 140 -9.09 5.05 4.05
CA ALA A 140 -9.92 6.11 3.48
C ALA A 140 -11.13 5.56 2.69
N PHE A 141 -11.22 4.24 2.47
CA PHE A 141 -12.34 3.64 1.77
C PHE A 141 -13.57 3.51 2.69
N PRO A 142 -14.80 3.60 2.13
CA PRO A 142 -16.03 3.31 2.86
C PRO A 142 -16.03 1.90 3.46
N ALA A 143 -16.57 1.76 4.68
CA ALA A 143 -16.58 0.49 5.42
C ALA A 143 -17.22 -0.69 4.65
N ASP A 144 -18.15 -0.43 3.73
CA ASP A 144 -18.83 -1.44 2.92
C ASP A 144 -17.97 -2.02 1.78
N VAL A 145 -16.78 -1.45 1.51
CA VAL A 145 -15.87 -1.92 0.45
C VAL A 145 -14.44 -2.19 0.92
N VAL A 146 -14.10 -1.88 2.18
CA VAL A 146 -12.73 -2.04 2.71
C VAL A 146 -12.22 -3.48 2.53
N ASP A 147 -13.06 -4.49 2.79
CA ASP A 147 -12.64 -5.90 2.66
C ASP A 147 -12.41 -6.31 1.21
N ASP A 148 -13.21 -5.81 0.27
CA ASP A 148 -13.01 -6.04 -1.17
C ASP A 148 -11.67 -5.41 -1.63
N VAL A 149 -11.37 -4.19 -1.15
CA VAL A 149 -10.11 -3.50 -1.43
C VAL A 149 -8.92 -4.27 -0.85
N ARG A 150 -9.00 -4.73 0.40
CA ARG A 150 -7.97 -5.56 1.03
C ARG A 150 -7.73 -6.86 0.24
N GLN A 151 -8.80 -7.51 -0.22
CA GLN A 151 -8.68 -8.73 -1.01
C GLN A 151 -7.96 -8.48 -2.35
N MET A 152 -8.32 -7.42 -3.08
CA MET A 152 -7.64 -7.05 -4.31
C MET A 152 -6.15 -6.74 -4.06
N ARG A 153 -5.83 -6.10 -2.95
CA ARG A 153 -4.45 -5.73 -2.58
C ARG A 153 -3.58 -6.95 -2.33
N LYS A 154 -4.11 -7.98 -1.67
CA LYS A 154 -3.42 -9.27 -1.51
C LYS A 154 -3.08 -9.92 -2.85
N LEU A 155 -3.94 -9.79 -3.87
CA LEU A 155 -3.66 -10.31 -5.20
C LEU A 155 -2.55 -9.52 -5.92
N GLU A 156 -2.57 -8.18 -5.81
CA GLU A 156 -1.50 -7.31 -6.31
C GLU A 156 -0.14 -7.64 -5.66
N GLU A 157 -0.15 -7.88 -4.35
CA GLU A 157 1.03 -8.24 -3.57
C GLU A 157 1.59 -9.60 -3.96
N ALA A 158 0.73 -10.62 -4.07
CA ALA A 158 1.16 -11.94 -4.52
C ALA A 158 1.81 -11.90 -5.91
N PHE A 159 1.31 -11.05 -6.82
CA PHE A 159 1.94 -10.86 -8.12
C PHE A 159 3.29 -10.14 -8.01
N ALA A 160 3.39 -9.10 -7.19
CA ALA A 160 4.65 -8.40 -6.93
C ALA A 160 5.70 -9.34 -6.30
N ASP A 161 5.29 -10.23 -5.40
CA ASP A 161 6.19 -11.19 -4.76
C ASP A 161 6.72 -12.22 -5.76
N GLU A 162 5.87 -12.72 -6.67
CA GLU A 162 6.30 -13.59 -7.78
C GLU A 162 7.27 -12.87 -8.73
N TRP A 163 7.05 -11.57 -8.98
CA TRP A 163 7.98 -10.75 -9.76
C TRP A 163 9.34 -10.61 -9.08
N VAL A 164 9.34 -10.33 -7.78
CA VAL A 164 10.57 -10.19 -6.97
C VAL A 164 11.31 -11.54 -6.90
N ALA A 165 10.59 -12.64 -6.69
CA ALA A 165 11.14 -13.99 -6.68
C ALA A 165 11.77 -14.37 -8.03
N THR A 166 11.15 -13.96 -9.15
CA THR A 166 11.70 -14.15 -10.50
C THR A 166 13.03 -13.42 -10.69
N ILE A 167 13.20 -12.25 -10.07
CA ILE A 167 14.47 -11.50 -10.11
C ILE A 167 15.55 -12.19 -9.27
N GLY A 168 15.19 -12.71 -8.09
CA GLY A 168 16.08 -13.53 -7.25
C GLY A 168 17.38 -12.84 -6.80
N ASP A 169 17.43 -11.51 -6.79
CA ASP A 169 18.64 -10.72 -6.49
C ASP A 169 18.55 -10.05 -5.11
N PRO A 170 19.36 -10.48 -4.12
CA PRO A 170 19.38 -9.88 -2.78
C PRO A 170 19.67 -8.38 -2.75
N ALA A 171 20.53 -7.87 -3.65
CA ALA A 171 20.86 -6.45 -3.70
C ALA A 171 19.66 -5.62 -4.21
N TYR A 172 18.92 -6.16 -5.18
CA TYR A 172 17.65 -5.58 -5.62
C TYR A 172 16.61 -5.60 -4.48
N ASN A 173 16.49 -6.70 -3.75
CA ASN A 173 15.54 -6.82 -2.64
C ASN A 173 15.83 -5.79 -1.54
N ALA A 174 17.11 -5.63 -1.16
CA ALA A 174 17.52 -4.61 -0.19
C ALA A 174 17.15 -3.19 -0.65
N LYS A 175 17.36 -2.88 -1.93
CA LYS A 175 17.00 -1.58 -2.52
C LYS A 175 15.49 -1.36 -2.62
N LEU A 176 14.74 -2.39 -2.99
CA LEU A 176 13.28 -2.35 -3.04
C LEU A 176 12.71 -2.10 -1.64
N MET A 177 13.28 -2.76 -0.63
CA MET A 177 12.93 -2.55 0.77
C MET A 177 13.22 -1.14 1.26
N GLU A 178 14.37 -0.57 0.91
CA GLU A 178 14.68 0.83 1.18
C GLU A 178 13.65 1.77 0.55
N ARG A 179 13.31 1.57 -0.74
CA ARG A 179 12.29 2.37 -1.45
C ARG A 179 10.91 2.29 -0.80
N ARG A 180 10.51 1.10 -0.37
CA ARG A 180 9.23 0.90 0.34
C ARG A 180 9.21 1.64 1.67
N ARG A 181 10.30 1.62 2.43
CA ARG A 181 10.44 2.41 3.67
C ARG A 181 10.38 3.92 3.41
N GLU A 182 11.05 4.39 2.35
CA GLU A 182 10.97 5.80 1.93
C GLU A 182 9.54 6.19 1.55
N ALA A 183 8.85 5.35 0.76
CA ALA A 183 7.47 5.56 0.36
C ALA A 183 6.51 5.57 1.57
N ALA A 184 6.71 4.66 2.53
CA ALA A 184 5.89 4.61 3.74
C ALA A 184 6.01 5.91 4.54
N ARG A 185 7.22 6.48 4.62
CA ARG A 185 7.43 7.80 5.23
C ARG A 185 6.72 8.92 4.47
N MET A 186 6.76 8.88 3.13
CA MET A 186 6.17 9.92 2.27
C MET A 186 4.64 9.89 2.28
N PHE A 187 4.03 8.70 2.23
CA PHE A 187 2.58 8.55 2.12
C PHE A 187 1.87 8.46 3.47
N ARG A 188 2.60 8.35 4.58
CA ARG A 188 2.01 8.39 5.92
C ARG A 188 1.38 9.76 6.16
N THR A 189 0.13 9.75 6.59
CA THR A 189 -0.58 10.95 7.06
C THR A 189 -0.58 11.00 8.59
N ALA A 190 -0.86 12.15 9.19
CA ALA A 190 -0.97 12.28 10.64
C ALA A 190 -2.08 11.42 11.26
N SER A 191 -3.03 10.93 10.45
CA SER A 191 -4.13 10.06 10.88
C SER A 191 -3.86 8.57 10.67
N THR A 192 -2.79 8.20 9.96
CA THR A 192 -2.47 6.81 9.67
C THR A 192 -2.06 6.08 10.97
N PRO A 193 -2.79 5.03 11.40
CA PRO A 193 -2.41 4.23 12.56
C PRO A 193 -1.04 3.57 12.35
N MET A 194 -0.29 3.37 13.45
CA MET A 194 1.01 2.72 13.42
C MET A 194 0.95 1.48 14.30
N TRP A 195 0.93 0.30 13.68
CA TRP A 195 0.81 -0.99 14.37
C TRP A 195 2.17 -1.62 14.60
N LEU A 196 2.49 -2.09 15.80
CA LEU A 196 3.65 -2.96 15.95
C LEU A 196 3.23 -4.40 15.64
N VAL A 197 3.79 -4.98 14.59
CA VAL A 197 3.59 -6.38 14.18
C VAL A 197 4.79 -7.21 14.61
N ALA A 198 4.54 -8.45 15.03
CA ALA A 198 5.51 -9.39 15.58
C ALA A 198 5.25 -10.75 14.94
N GLN A 199 6.33 -11.46 14.64
CA GLN A 199 6.26 -12.78 14.04
C GLN A 199 7.12 -13.74 14.89
N PRO A 200 6.50 -14.71 15.61
CA PRO A 200 5.06 -15.00 15.65
C PRO A 200 4.22 -13.89 16.30
N ALA A 201 2.92 -13.88 15.99
CA ALA A 201 1.97 -12.88 16.49
C ALA A 201 1.89 -12.90 18.03
N CYS A 202 2.02 -11.72 18.64
CA CYS A 202 1.93 -11.53 20.07
C CYS A 202 0.45 -11.39 20.49
N PRO A 203 -0.01 -12.10 21.54
CA PRO A 203 -1.38 -11.96 22.03
C PRO A 203 -1.77 -10.53 22.43
N LEU A 204 -0.80 -9.71 22.86
CA LEU A 204 -1.01 -8.32 23.31
C LEU A 204 -1.27 -7.33 22.15
N GLN A 205 -1.02 -7.71 20.90
CA GLN A 205 -1.11 -6.80 19.75
C GLN A 205 -2.53 -6.31 19.44
N ARG A 206 -3.56 -7.07 19.84
CA ARG A 206 -4.97 -6.77 19.50
C ARG A 206 -5.49 -5.50 20.15
N ASP A 207 -4.93 -5.13 21.31
CA ASP A 207 -5.46 -4.04 22.14
C ASP A 207 -4.66 -2.75 21.99
N MET A 208 -3.67 -2.72 21.09
CA MET A 208 -2.75 -1.58 20.98
C MET A 208 -3.43 -0.35 20.36
N ASP A 209 -3.25 0.84 20.95
CA ASP A 209 -3.75 2.11 20.39
C ASP A 209 -2.85 2.66 19.29
N ALA A 210 -2.84 1.96 18.15
CA ALA A 210 -2.09 2.32 16.95
C ALA A 210 -2.46 3.72 16.41
N GLY A 211 -3.70 4.16 16.60
CA GLY A 211 -4.17 5.47 16.15
C GLY A 211 -3.52 6.62 16.91
N THR A 212 -3.37 6.48 18.23
CA THR A 212 -2.61 7.45 19.04
C THR A 212 -1.14 7.48 18.66
N LEU A 213 -0.53 6.30 18.45
CA LEU A 213 0.87 6.22 18.03
C LEU A 213 1.09 6.92 16.67
N GLY A 214 0.20 6.69 15.71
CA GLY A 214 0.23 7.32 14.40
C GLY A 214 0.18 8.85 14.43
N ARG A 215 -0.71 9.42 15.25
CA ARG A 215 -0.81 10.88 15.45
C ARG A 215 0.44 11.49 16.05
N ALA A 216 1.12 10.77 16.94
CA ALA A 216 2.33 11.25 17.60
C ALA A 216 3.61 11.00 16.78
N TRP A 217 3.57 10.11 15.79
CA TRP A 217 4.75 9.57 15.11
C TRP A 217 5.73 10.62 14.60
N SER A 218 5.29 11.63 13.84
CA SER A 218 6.20 12.69 13.34
C SER A 218 6.92 13.44 14.47
N LYS A 219 6.26 13.57 15.64
CA LYS A 219 6.87 14.20 16.80
C LYS A 219 7.84 13.26 17.52
N LEU A 220 7.51 11.97 17.60
CA LEU A 220 8.39 10.93 18.12
C LEU A 220 9.69 10.85 17.31
N GLU A 221 9.60 10.85 15.98
CA GLU A 221 10.75 10.89 15.06
C GLU A 221 11.66 12.08 15.33
N SER A 222 11.06 13.27 15.50
CA SER A 222 11.80 14.49 15.79
C SER A 222 12.48 14.45 17.17
N ILE A 223 11.92 13.75 18.15
CA ILE A 223 12.55 13.55 19.47
C ILE A 223 13.70 12.55 19.34
N SER A 224 13.53 11.44 18.61
CA SER A 224 14.61 10.50 18.32
C SER A 224 15.80 11.20 17.66
N GLU A 225 15.55 12.02 16.64
CA GLU A 225 16.59 12.77 15.93
C GLU A 225 17.37 13.72 16.87
N GLU A 226 16.68 14.48 17.71
CA GLU A 226 17.31 15.39 18.68
C GLU A 226 18.17 14.64 19.71
N ALA A 227 17.77 13.42 20.06
CA ALA A 227 18.49 12.55 20.99
C ALA A 227 19.58 11.71 20.32
N GLY A 228 19.77 11.80 18.99
CA GLY A 228 20.71 10.96 18.24
C GLY A 228 20.33 9.48 18.20
N LEU A 229 19.05 9.16 18.40
CA LEU A 229 18.52 7.81 18.38
C LEU A 229 18.09 7.39 16.97
N PRO A 230 18.06 6.09 16.65
CA PRO A 230 17.43 5.60 15.43
C PRO A 230 15.98 6.07 15.33
N SER A 231 15.61 6.56 14.14
CA SER A 231 14.22 6.86 13.79
C SER A 231 13.38 5.59 13.84
N LEU A 232 12.17 5.65 14.42
CA LEU A 232 11.23 4.53 14.42
C LEU A 232 10.83 4.15 12.99
N SER A 233 10.79 5.11 12.08
CA SER A 233 10.58 4.88 10.65
C SER A 233 11.67 4.04 9.98
N LYS A 234 12.78 3.72 10.66
CA LYS A 234 13.75 2.69 10.22
C LYS A 234 13.14 1.29 10.31
N TYR A 235 12.26 1.08 11.28
CA TYR A 235 11.66 -0.22 11.62
C TYR A 235 10.28 -0.40 11.01
N VAL A 236 9.86 0.48 10.09
CA VAL A 236 8.62 0.29 9.33
C VAL A 236 8.81 -0.85 8.34
N GLY A 237 7.88 -1.80 8.40
CA GLY A 237 7.80 -2.95 7.52
C GLY A 237 6.59 -2.82 6.59
N ILE A 238 6.30 -3.90 5.89
CA ILE A 238 5.14 -4.03 5.00
C ILE A 238 4.47 -5.33 5.42
N ASP A 239 3.18 -5.31 5.72
CA ASP A 239 2.39 -6.53 5.94
C ASP A 239 2.70 -7.61 4.89
N GLY A 240 2.75 -8.87 5.29
CA GLY A 240 3.13 -9.99 4.41
C GLY A 240 4.63 -10.14 4.14
N GLN A 241 5.48 -9.25 4.66
CA GLN A 241 6.93 -9.49 4.70
C GLN A 241 7.22 -10.81 5.42
N ALA A 242 8.15 -11.58 4.85
CA ALA A 242 8.64 -12.79 5.47
C ALA A 242 9.27 -12.45 6.83
N ALA A 243 9.21 -13.36 7.80
CA ALA A 243 9.65 -13.08 9.17
C ALA A 243 11.08 -12.54 9.22
N GLU A 244 11.95 -13.06 8.37
CA GLU A 244 13.34 -12.66 8.17
C GLU A 244 13.53 -11.18 7.81
N ASP A 245 12.54 -10.54 7.18
CA ASP A 245 12.62 -9.13 6.76
C ASP A 245 12.29 -8.14 7.90
N GLY A 246 11.66 -8.64 8.98
CA GLY A 246 11.47 -7.87 10.22
C GLY A 246 12.80 -7.55 10.92
N THR A 247 12.79 -6.65 11.88
CA THR A 247 13.98 -6.34 12.72
C THR A 247 13.95 -7.19 13.98
N PRO A 248 15.08 -7.71 14.50
CA PRO A 248 15.10 -8.38 15.80
C PRO A 248 14.47 -7.50 16.89
N ALA A 249 13.57 -8.07 17.70
CA ALA A 249 12.83 -7.32 18.73
C ALA A 249 13.74 -6.55 19.69
N ALA A 250 14.88 -7.13 20.09
CA ALA A 250 15.90 -6.46 20.92
C ALA A 250 16.36 -5.11 20.36
N GLU A 251 16.58 -4.99 19.05
CA GLU A 251 17.04 -3.75 18.42
C GLU A 251 15.95 -2.67 18.49
N VAL A 252 14.70 -3.05 18.23
CA VAL A 252 13.57 -2.12 18.27
C VAL A 252 13.24 -1.72 19.70
N LEU A 253 13.33 -2.65 20.66
CA LEU A 253 13.16 -2.41 22.09
C LEU A 253 14.16 -1.37 22.58
N ALA A 254 15.44 -1.50 22.24
CA ALA A 254 16.47 -0.54 22.61
C ALA A 254 16.16 0.88 22.07
N ALA A 255 15.65 0.99 20.84
CA ALA A 255 15.24 2.26 20.27
C ALA A 255 14.03 2.88 21.00
N VAL A 256 13.03 2.05 21.35
CA VAL A 256 11.83 2.50 22.08
C VAL A 256 12.15 2.92 23.52
N ASP A 257 13.00 2.17 24.23
CA ASP A 257 13.46 2.53 25.58
C ASP A 257 14.24 3.84 25.57
N GLY A 258 15.13 4.02 24.61
CA GLY A 258 15.84 5.28 24.40
C GLY A 258 14.88 6.44 24.14
N LEU A 259 13.86 6.24 23.30
CA LEU A 259 12.86 7.26 23.00
C LEU A 259 12.01 7.62 24.23
N LEU A 260 11.56 6.64 25.01
CA LEU A 260 10.82 6.87 26.26
C LEU A 260 11.64 7.73 27.24
N ALA A 261 12.93 7.44 27.38
CA ALA A 261 13.83 8.25 28.20
C ALA A 261 14.00 9.68 27.64
N ALA A 262 14.19 9.83 26.33
CA ALA A 262 14.34 11.12 25.65
C ALA A 262 13.09 12.00 25.76
N ILE A 263 11.88 11.42 25.72
CA ILE A 263 10.63 12.15 25.92
C ILE A 263 10.55 12.79 27.32
N GLY A 264 11.15 12.16 28.33
CA GLY A 264 11.24 12.73 29.67
C GLY A 264 12.07 14.02 29.73
N GLN A 265 13.05 14.15 28.83
CA GLN A 265 14.03 15.23 28.79
C GLN A 265 13.72 16.28 27.71
N SER A 266 12.89 15.95 26.72
CA SER A 266 12.56 16.82 25.60
C SER A 266 11.60 17.95 26.00
N THR A 267 11.82 19.13 25.43
CA THR A 267 10.91 20.29 25.52
C THR A 267 9.75 20.22 24.51
N LYS A 268 9.78 19.24 23.59
CA LYS A 268 8.80 19.12 22.52
C LYS A 268 7.43 18.67 23.04
N LYS A 269 6.38 19.39 22.63
CA LYS A 269 4.99 19.03 22.95
C LYS A 269 4.55 17.81 22.14
N LEU A 270 4.27 16.70 22.82
CA LEU A 270 3.64 15.51 22.24
C LEU A 270 2.12 15.69 22.12
N PRO A 271 1.52 15.30 20.99
CA PRO A 271 0.07 15.12 20.88
C PRO A 271 -0.40 14.13 21.94
N ALA A 272 -1.49 14.47 22.67
CA ALA A 272 -2.09 13.61 23.68
C ALA A 272 -1.06 12.88 24.59
N ARG A 273 -0.06 13.62 25.13
CA ARG A 273 1.15 13.05 25.78
C ARG A 273 0.90 11.80 26.64
N LYS A 274 -0.12 11.83 27.51
CA LYS A 274 -0.45 10.68 28.38
C LYS A 274 -0.84 9.43 27.58
N ALA A 275 -1.71 9.58 26.58
CA ALA A 275 -2.12 8.47 25.71
C ALA A 275 -0.96 7.98 24.83
N THR A 276 -0.15 8.90 24.30
CA THR A 276 1.04 8.55 23.51
C THR A 276 2.06 7.76 24.33
N LEU A 277 2.30 8.14 25.58
CA LEU A 277 3.16 7.38 26.49
C LEU A 277 2.56 6.00 26.79
N ALA A 278 1.25 5.88 27.01
CA ALA A 278 0.59 4.60 27.21
C ALA A 278 0.74 3.67 25.98
N ALA A 279 0.54 4.20 24.77
CA ALA A 279 0.72 3.44 23.53
C ALA A 279 2.19 3.00 23.34
N LEU A 280 3.19 3.83 23.69
CA LEU A 280 4.60 3.44 23.65
C LEU A 280 4.94 2.37 24.71
N GLU A 281 4.27 2.40 25.85
CA GLU A 281 4.41 1.37 26.89
C GLU A 281 3.78 0.03 26.47
N GLU A 282 2.65 0.05 25.76
CA GLU A 282 2.09 -1.15 25.11
C GLU A 282 3.05 -1.73 24.07
N VAL A 283 3.62 -0.87 23.22
CA VAL A 283 4.67 -1.24 22.27
C VAL A 283 5.86 -1.87 23.00
N ARG A 284 6.34 -1.26 24.08
CA ARG A 284 7.44 -1.81 24.88
C ARG A 284 7.11 -3.20 25.43
N ALA A 285 5.90 -3.41 25.95
CA ALA A 285 5.47 -4.71 26.47
C ALA A 285 5.42 -5.79 25.37
N ILE A 286 4.91 -5.45 24.18
CA ILE A 286 4.92 -6.34 23.01
C ILE A 286 6.36 -6.68 22.61
N LEU A 287 7.25 -5.69 22.59
CA LEU A 287 8.67 -5.88 22.24
C LEU A 287 9.41 -6.76 23.25
N GLN A 288 9.15 -6.60 24.55
CA GLN A 288 9.71 -7.45 25.59
C GLN A 288 9.25 -8.91 25.44
N TRP A 289 7.97 -9.13 25.15
CA TRP A 289 7.47 -10.47 24.83
C TRP A 289 8.14 -11.02 23.57
N ALA A 290 8.23 -10.21 22.51
CA ALA A 290 8.81 -10.60 21.23
C ALA A 290 10.29 -10.98 21.38
N ASP A 291 11.06 -10.23 22.18
CA ASP A 291 12.46 -10.51 22.48
C ASP A 291 12.66 -11.86 23.19
N GLN A 292 11.82 -12.16 24.19
CA GLN A 292 11.84 -13.47 24.88
C GLN A 292 11.59 -14.64 23.93
N HIS A 293 10.87 -14.41 22.84
CA HIS A 293 10.54 -15.41 21.83
C HIS A 293 11.43 -15.33 20.58
N GLN A 294 12.48 -14.50 20.61
CA GLN A 294 13.38 -14.23 19.47
C GLN A 294 12.62 -13.84 18.19
N ALA A 295 11.47 -13.18 18.37
CA ALA A 295 10.61 -12.76 17.29
C ALA A 295 11.22 -11.57 16.53
N ARG A 296 10.83 -11.46 15.26
CA ARG A 296 11.13 -10.30 14.43
C ARG A 296 9.90 -9.42 14.34
N VAL A 297 10.11 -8.11 14.33
CA VAL A 297 9.05 -7.12 14.46
C VAL A 297 9.22 -6.00 13.44
N TYR A 298 8.12 -5.33 13.14
CA TYR A 298 8.13 -4.11 12.34
C TYR A 298 6.91 -3.25 12.68
N PHE A 299 6.98 -1.96 12.36
CA PHE A 299 5.81 -1.10 12.41
C PHE A 299 5.07 -1.14 11.07
N ASP A 300 3.80 -1.47 11.08
CA ASP A 300 2.90 -1.39 9.94
C ASP A 300 2.10 -0.08 9.94
N VAL A 301 1.81 0.41 8.74
CA VAL A 301 0.98 1.60 8.48
C VAL A 301 -0.48 1.23 8.19
N GLU A 302 -0.80 -0.06 8.18
CA GLU A 302 -2.13 -0.60 7.97
C GLU A 302 -2.38 -1.82 8.88
N PHE A 303 -3.63 -2.04 9.31
CA PHE A 303 -4.09 -3.30 9.89
C PHE A 303 -5.49 -3.62 9.34
#